data_AF-A0A5C9F0E4-F1
#
_entry.id   AF-A0A5C9F0E4-F1
#
_cell.length_a   1.000
_cell.length_b   1.000
_cell.length_c   1.000
_cell.angle_alpha   90.00
_cell.angle_beta   90.00
_cell.angle_gamma   90.00
#
_symmetry.space_group_name_H-M   'P 1'
#
loop_
_entity.id
_entity.type
_entity.pdbx_description
1 polymer ?
#
loop_
_entity_poly.entity_id
_entity_poly.type
_entity_poly.pdbx_seq_one_letter_code
_entity_poly.pdbx_strand_id
1 'polypeptide(L)'
;MVKGLAIFSWDQKIGPVLEVKYPETLELSPNLVNRIYMTHAYSQQFEKEEFIEIKFDNNTIYSYCDKARVKKVGYEILILIIDRDEKINRTKLEQHFLILGKTVFTKPKEQRKDYLLQNVNIVYKKPSAQKVVLLGRAGTGKTSIKKIIFEGYTPKDLLYNPLEPTRGITPSVYTWLDLKLGLFDTSGQELSDLLNPDNENEQRIAFENADILIYLLDYPLWVNKKETLYEDLNRIKEILQLSEEKTRLMVFLHKIDLIEPTERKETLTRIRSELMSSLRETPLYFTSIYPNLIYNLYNAFYEMLSTFTKETQFIKKMLDDMLSEHRNIMCFITNNNNTIIVQTMDKEFEVGLINHIHQMIAQLNQSVENMIEKDNIDHLIISTAHNLNIIMSNVNLSKFNLKNVVIISKSLSANKLILLTGKIRARLNSFYM
;
A
#
# COMPACT_ATOMS: atom_id res chain seq x y z
N MET A 1 4.93 -11.61 8.70
CA MET A 1 4.83 -11.60 7.23
C MET A 1 6.04 -12.32 6.67
N VAL A 2 6.06 -12.72 5.40
CA VAL A 2 7.32 -13.12 4.77
C VAL A 2 8.21 -11.87 4.64
N LYS A 3 9.42 -11.91 5.20
CA LYS A 3 10.40 -10.82 5.18
C LYS A 3 11.25 -10.81 3.92
N GLY A 4 11.47 -11.98 3.34
CA GLY A 4 12.20 -12.12 2.10
C GLY A 4 12.63 -13.55 1.85
N LEU A 5 13.42 -13.73 0.80
CA LEU A 5 13.97 -14.98 0.34
C LEU A 5 15.36 -14.73 -0.25
N ALA A 6 16.17 -15.77 -0.23
CA ALA A 6 17.51 -15.72 -0.80
C ALA A 6 17.95 -17.09 -1.31
N ILE A 7 18.83 -17.08 -2.31
CA ILE A 7 19.55 -18.26 -2.76
C ILE A 7 21.02 -18.10 -2.36
N PHE A 8 21.55 -19.14 -1.73
CA PHE A 8 22.96 -19.29 -1.45
C PHE A 8 23.54 -20.44 -2.28
N SER A 9 24.78 -20.26 -2.71
CA SER A 9 25.65 -21.35 -3.12
C SER A 9 26.82 -21.44 -2.14
N TRP A 10 27.49 -22.58 -2.09
CA TRP A 10 28.66 -22.77 -1.24
C TRP A 10 29.93 -22.91 -2.08
N ASP A 11 30.87 -21.99 -1.88
CA ASP A 11 32.21 -22.05 -2.45
C ASP A 11 33.21 -22.61 -1.43
N GLN A 12 34.08 -23.51 -1.87
CA GLN A 12 35.02 -24.20 -0.97
C GLN A 12 36.13 -23.30 -0.42
N LYS A 13 36.38 -22.13 -1.04
CA LYS A 13 37.42 -21.18 -0.64
C LYS A 13 36.86 -19.98 0.10
N ILE A 14 35.65 -19.54 -0.28
CA ILE A 14 35.05 -18.28 0.17
C ILE A 14 33.90 -18.51 1.17
N GLY A 15 33.37 -19.74 1.23
CA GLY A 15 32.23 -20.08 2.09
C GLY A 15 30.88 -19.77 1.40
N PRO A 16 29.86 -19.32 2.14
CA PRO A 16 28.55 -19.08 1.56
C PRO A 16 28.57 -17.85 0.64
N VAL A 17 28.15 -18.04 -0.61
CA VAL A 17 28.01 -16.99 -1.61
C VAL A 17 26.52 -16.70 -1.78
N LEU A 18 26.13 -15.45 -1.51
CA LEU A 18 24.77 -14.98 -1.77
C LEU A 18 24.60 -14.75 -3.28
N GLU A 19 23.77 -15.56 -3.93
CA GLU A 19 23.54 -15.49 -5.38
C GLU A 19 22.41 -14.48 -5.70
N VAL A 20 21.36 -14.48 -4.89
CA VAL A 20 20.24 -13.53 -5.01
C VAL A 20 19.54 -13.39 -3.67
N LYS A 21 19.04 -12.18 -3.38
CA LYS A 21 18.10 -11.90 -2.30
C LYS A 21 16.94 -11.07 -2.82
N TYR A 22 15.78 -11.23 -2.18
CA TYR A 22 14.61 -10.41 -2.42
C TYR A 22 13.83 -10.19 -1.11
N PRO A 23 13.43 -8.94 -0.79
CA PRO A 23 13.80 -7.70 -1.49
C PRO A 23 15.31 -7.42 -1.40
N GLU A 24 15.83 -6.50 -2.21
CA GLU A 24 17.27 -6.15 -2.16
C GLU A 24 17.70 -5.60 -0.80
N THR A 25 16.77 -5.01 -0.05
CA THR A 25 16.95 -4.53 1.32
C THR A 25 17.00 -5.64 2.37
N LEU A 26 16.81 -6.92 1.98
CA LEU A 26 16.89 -8.03 2.93
C LEU A 26 18.28 -8.13 3.55
N GLU A 27 18.33 -7.99 4.88
CA GLU A 27 19.54 -8.18 5.68
C GLU A 27 19.64 -9.63 6.16
N LEU A 28 20.82 -10.22 5.96
CA LEU A 28 21.11 -11.60 6.32
C LEU A 28 22.36 -11.61 7.19
N SER A 29 22.20 -11.97 8.46
CA SER A 29 23.33 -12.04 9.37
C SER A 29 24.22 -13.26 9.03
N PRO A 30 25.56 -13.14 9.10
CA PRO A 30 26.46 -14.28 8.88
C PRO A 30 26.14 -15.48 9.78
N ASN A 31 25.69 -15.21 11.01
CA ASN A 31 25.28 -16.25 11.97
C ASN A 31 24.07 -17.06 11.47
N LEU A 32 23.08 -16.39 10.88
CA LEU A 32 21.92 -17.05 10.29
C LEU A 32 22.35 -17.96 9.13
N VAL A 33 23.17 -17.43 8.21
CA VAL A 33 23.66 -18.17 7.03
C VAL A 33 24.45 -19.40 7.45
N ASN A 34 25.38 -19.26 8.40
CA ASN A 34 26.16 -20.37 8.94
C ASN A 34 25.27 -21.42 9.61
N ARG A 35 24.26 -21.01 10.38
CA ARG A 35 23.34 -21.95 11.02
C ARG A 35 22.54 -22.75 10.00
N ILE A 36 22.06 -22.11 8.94
CA ILE A 36 21.33 -22.78 7.86
C ILE A 36 22.22 -23.82 7.18
N TYR A 37 23.44 -23.44 6.81
CA TYR A 37 24.39 -24.34 6.17
C TYR A 37 24.70 -25.54 7.06
N MET A 38 25.07 -25.31 8.33
CA MET A 38 25.39 -26.38 9.27
C MET A 38 24.22 -27.35 9.43
N THR A 39 22.99 -26.83 9.54
CA THR A 39 21.79 -27.68 9.71
C THR A 39 21.60 -28.61 8.52
N HIS A 40 21.77 -28.12 7.29
CA HIS A 40 21.79 -28.97 6.11
C HIS A 40 23.00 -29.91 6.11
N ALA A 41 24.21 -29.44 6.42
CA ALA A 41 25.43 -30.24 6.38
C ALA A 41 25.44 -31.44 7.36
N TYR A 42 24.80 -31.30 8.53
CA TYR A 42 24.69 -32.38 9.52
C TYR A 42 23.70 -33.49 9.10
N SER A 43 22.76 -33.20 8.20
CA SER A 43 21.80 -34.20 7.73
C SER A 43 22.48 -35.23 6.82
N GLN A 44 22.46 -36.49 7.25
CA GLN A 44 23.13 -37.63 6.58
C GLN A 44 22.36 -38.18 5.36
N GLN A 45 21.20 -37.61 5.02
CA GLN A 45 20.37 -38.07 3.90
C GLN A 45 20.73 -37.31 2.61
N PHE A 46 21.70 -37.84 1.87
CA PHE A 46 22.22 -37.20 0.64
C PHE A 46 21.45 -37.55 -0.65
N GLU A 47 20.38 -38.34 -0.56
CA GLU A 47 19.72 -38.94 -1.74
C GLU A 47 18.36 -38.31 -2.09
N LYS A 48 17.89 -37.32 -1.32
CA LYS A 48 16.58 -36.67 -1.55
C LYS A 48 16.65 -35.17 -1.36
N GLU A 49 15.66 -34.47 -1.90
CA GLU A 49 15.37 -33.09 -1.52
C GLU A 49 15.16 -32.97 0.00
N GLU A 50 15.68 -31.90 0.58
CA GLU A 50 15.57 -31.65 2.01
C GLU A 50 14.90 -30.29 2.25
N PHE A 51 13.95 -30.31 3.18
CA PHE A 51 13.30 -29.13 3.71
C PHE A 51 13.48 -29.09 5.22
N ILE A 52 13.89 -27.94 5.74
CA ILE A 52 14.05 -27.72 7.17
C ILE A 52 13.40 -26.41 7.60
N GLU A 53 12.78 -26.42 8.77
CA GLU A 53 12.29 -25.23 9.47
C GLU A 53 13.26 -24.88 10.62
N ILE A 54 13.86 -23.69 10.57
CA ILE A 54 14.79 -23.20 11.60
C ILE A 54 14.17 -22.02 12.34
N LYS A 55 14.17 -22.10 13.66
CA LYS A 55 13.83 -20.99 14.55
C LYS A 55 15.09 -20.16 14.86
N PHE A 56 15.17 -18.94 14.29
CA PHE A 56 16.27 -17.99 14.53
C PHE A 56 15.71 -16.63 14.96
N ASP A 57 16.13 -16.11 16.11
CA ASP A 57 15.61 -14.88 16.73
C ASP A 57 14.07 -14.83 16.76
N ASN A 58 13.46 -13.74 16.27
CA ASN A 58 12.00 -13.59 16.11
C ASN A 58 11.49 -14.10 14.76
N ASN A 59 12.29 -14.84 14.01
CA ASN A 59 11.94 -15.35 12.69
C ASN A 59 11.84 -16.88 12.67
N THR A 60 11.09 -17.36 11.69
CA THR A 60 11.03 -18.75 11.23
C THR A 60 11.62 -18.79 9.83
N ILE A 61 12.55 -19.69 9.60
CA ILE A 61 13.29 -19.80 8.34
C ILE A 61 12.92 -21.13 7.72
N TYR A 62 12.29 -21.09 6.55
CA TYR A 62 12.12 -22.26 5.70
C TYR A 62 13.34 -22.35 4.81
N SER A 63 13.96 -23.52 4.73
CA SER A 63 15.17 -23.73 3.95
C SER A 63 15.04 -25.01 3.14
N TYR A 64 15.28 -24.89 1.84
CA TYR A 64 15.18 -25.97 0.86
C TYR A 64 16.54 -26.20 0.21
N CYS A 65 16.99 -27.46 0.18
CA CYS A 65 18.22 -27.87 -0.47
C CYS A 65 18.00 -29.16 -1.26
N ASP A 66 18.43 -29.19 -2.52
CA ASP A 66 18.44 -30.41 -3.32
C ASP A 66 19.73 -31.21 -3.03
N LYS A 67 19.69 -32.08 -2.02
CA LYS A 67 20.89 -32.84 -1.59
C LYS A 67 21.41 -33.80 -2.65
N ALA A 68 20.54 -34.28 -3.55
CA ALA A 68 20.94 -35.18 -4.63
C ALA A 68 21.96 -34.51 -5.58
N ARG A 69 21.93 -33.18 -5.67
CA ARG A 69 22.84 -32.39 -6.52
C ARG A 69 24.12 -31.97 -5.80
N VAL A 70 24.20 -32.09 -4.48
CA VAL A 70 25.33 -31.56 -3.67
C VAL A 70 26.68 -32.14 -4.08
N LYS A 71 26.75 -33.43 -4.42
CA LYS A 71 28.00 -34.06 -4.91
C LYS A 71 28.52 -33.43 -6.21
N LYS A 72 27.63 -32.88 -7.04
CA LYS A 72 27.98 -32.32 -8.36
C LYS A 72 28.24 -30.82 -8.33
N VAL A 73 27.46 -30.07 -7.55
CA VAL A 73 27.46 -28.60 -7.60
C VAL A 73 27.70 -27.92 -6.24
N GLY A 74 27.93 -28.69 -5.18
CA GLY A 74 27.98 -28.16 -3.82
C GLY A 74 26.60 -27.85 -3.25
N TYR A 75 26.58 -27.21 -2.08
CA TYR A 75 25.32 -26.83 -1.43
C TYR A 75 24.71 -25.63 -2.15
N GLU A 76 23.49 -25.81 -2.65
CA GLU A 76 22.63 -24.74 -3.15
C GLU A 76 21.37 -24.73 -2.30
N ILE A 77 21.08 -23.59 -1.68
CA ILE A 77 20.04 -23.48 -0.65
C ILE A 77 19.15 -22.29 -1.00
N LEU A 78 17.84 -22.55 -1.08
CA LEU A 78 16.81 -21.51 -1.15
C LEU A 78 16.24 -21.33 0.25
N ILE A 79 16.11 -20.09 0.70
CA ILE A 79 15.52 -19.77 2.01
C ILE A 79 14.34 -18.83 1.89
N LEU A 80 13.45 -18.88 2.86
CA LEU A 80 12.32 -17.97 3.06
C LEU A 80 12.25 -17.58 4.54
N ILE A 81 12.25 -16.28 4.81
CA ILE A 81 12.25 -15.73 6.18
C ILE A 81 10.85 -15.26 6.51
N ILE A 82 10.31 -15.72 7.64
CA ILE A 82 8.94 -15.46 8.08
C ILE A 82 8.97 -14.88 9.50
N ASP A 83 8.24 -13.79 9.73
CA ASP A 83 8.04 -13.26 11.09
C ASP A 83 7.19 -14.21 11.95
N ARG A 84 7.59 -14.46 13.21
CA ARG A 84 6.91 -15.42 14.09
C ARG A 84 5.54 -14.97 14.58
N ASP A 85 5.29 -13.66 14.69
CA ASP A 85 4.12 -13.14 15.40
C ASP A 85 2.87 -12.99 14.52
N GLU A 86 2.90 -13.49 13.28
CA GLU A 86 1.77 -13.38 12.34
C GLU A 86 1.03 -14.69 12.06
N LYS A 87 -0.30 -14.59 11.97
CA LYS A 87 -1.21 -15.68 11.58
C LYS A 87 -1.17 -15.91 10.05
N ILE A 88 -0.16 -16.63 9.57
CA ILE A 88 -0.06 -17.06 8.17
C ILE A 88 -0.52 -18.51 8.03
N ASN A 89 -1.22 -18.86 6.95
CA ASN A 89 -1.49 -20.26 6.59
C ASN A 89 -0.19 -20.96 6.18
N ARG A 90 0.47 -21.59 7.17
CA ARG A 90 1.79 -22.20 7.03
C ARG A 90 1.82 -23.35 6.03
N THR A 91 0.78 -24.19 6.01
CA THR A 91 0.70 -25.36 5.13
C THR A 91 0.72 -24.97 3.66
N LYS A 92 -0.07 -23.95 3.28
CA LYS A 92 -0.09 -23.47 1.89
C LYS A 92 1.23 -22.82 1.48
N LEU A 93 1.81 -22.02 2.38
CA LEU A 93 3.08 -21.35 2.13
C LEU A 93 4.23 -22.36 1.96
N GLU A 94 4.27 -23.40 2.78
CA GLU A 94 5.24 -24.48 2.68
C GLU A 94 5.16 -25.21 1.34
N GLN A 95 3.95 -25.61 0.91
CA GLN A 95 3.75 -26.26 -0.40
C GLN A 95 4.25 -25.39 -1.56
N HIS A 96 3.87 -24.11 -1.55
CA HIS A 96 4.31 -23.13 -2.53
C HIS A 96 5.84 -22.96 -2.54
N PHE A 97 6.45 -22.93 -1.36
CA PHE A 97 7.90 -22.80 -1.21
C PHE A 97 8.65 -24.03 -1.71
N LEU A 98 8.16 -25.23 -1.44
CA LEU A 98 8.72 -26.47 -1.96
C LEU A 98 8.66 -26.53 -3.49
N ILE A 99 7.52 -26.16 -4.09
CA ILE A 99 7.37 -26.13 -5.56
C ILE A 99 8.35 -25.12 -6.18
N LEU A 100 8.49 -23.94 -5.56
CA LEU A 100 9.43 -22.92 -6.02
C LEU A 100 10.87 -23.43 -5.95
N GLY A 101 11.28 -24.01 -4.80
CA GLY A 101 12.63 -24.55 -4.60
C GLY A 101 12.98 -25.64 -5.61
N LYS A 102 12.10 -26.63 -5.81
CA LYS A 102 12.27 -27.68 -6.82
C LYS A 102 12.48 -27.08 -8.20
N THR A 103 11.61 -26.15 -8.59
CA THR A 103 11.67 -25.60 -9.95
C THR A 103 12.90 -24.73 -10.17
N VAL A 104 13.25 -23.85 -9.21
CA VAL A 104 14.44 -23.00 -9.27
C VAL A 104 15.70 -23.83 -9.53
N PHE A 105 15.89 -24.92 -8.80
CA PHE A 105 17.10 -25.73 -8.88
C PHE A 105 17.16 -26.68 -10.09
N THR A 106 16.05 -26.87 -10.81
CA THR A 106 16.07 -27.51 -12.15
C THR A 106 16.55 -26.58 -13.26
N LYS A 107 16.52 -25.25 -13.06
CA LYS A 107 16.99 -24.28 -14.06
C LYS A 107 18.52 -24.22 -14.12
N PRO A 108 19.12 -23.87 -15.29
CA PRO A 108 20.54 -23.55 -15.39
C PRO A 108 20.94 -22.43 -14.42
N LYS A 109 22.16 -22.46 -13.87
CA LYS A 109 22.61 -21.53 -12.81
C LYS A 109 22.36 -20.05 -13.17
N GLU A 110 22.68 -19.68 -14.42
CA GLU A 110 22.52 -18.32 -14.96
C GLU A 110 21.06 -17.84 -14.97
N GLN A 111 20.09 -18.74 -15.08
CA GLN A 111 18.66 -18.40 -15.20
C GLN A 111 17.91 -18.41 -13.86
N ARG A 112 18.56 -18.83 -12.77
CA ARG A 112 17.89 -19.02 -11.47
C ARG A 112 17.48 -17.71 -10.82
N LYS A 113 18.36 -16.71 -10.90
CA LYS A 113 18.08 -15.36 -10.41
C LYS A 113 16.80 -14.82 -11.06
N ASP A 114 16.77 -14.81 -12.38
CA ASP A 114 15.62 -14.29 -13.14
C ASP A 114 14.35 -15.09 -12.87
N TYR A 115 14.45 -16.42 -12.84
CA TYR A 115 13.30 -17.27 -12.52
C TYR A 115 12.76 -17.01 -11.11
N LEU A 116 13.63 -16.89 -10.11
CA LEU A 116 13.22 -16.58 -8.73
C LEU A 116 12.51 -15.22 -8.66
N LEU A 117 13.09 -14.19 -9.28
CA LEU A 117 12.53 -12.83 -9.26
C LEU A 117 11.17 -12.77 -9.99
N GLN A 118 11.00 -13.49 -11.10
CA GLN A 118 9.72 -13.58 -11.81
C GLN A 118 8.64 -14.33 -11.03
N ASN A 119 9.03 -15.25 -10.14
CA ASN A 119 8.12 -16.15 -9.43
C ASN A 119 8.07 -15.89 -7.91
N VAL A 120 8.64 -14.78 -7.45
CA VAL A 120 8.72 -14.43 -6.03
C VAL A 120 7.34 -14.32 -5.37
N ASN A 121 6.35 -13.85 -6.14
CA ASN A 121 4.96 -13.65 -5.73
C ASN A 121 4.23 -14.93 -5.29
N ILE A 122 4.77 -16.11 -5.62
CA ILE A 122 4.21 -17.41 -5.21
C ILE A 122 4.29 -17.60 -3.70
N VAL A 123 5.37 -17.13 -3.08
CA VAL A 123 5.70 -17.34 -1.65
C VAL A 123 5.86 -16.03 -0.89
N TYR A 124 6.29 -14.99 -1.58
CA TYR A 124 6.46 -13.66 -1.04
C TYR A 124 5.49 -12.75 -1.77
N LYS A 125 4.35 -12.49 -1.15
CA LYS A 125 3.57 -11.35 -1.56
C LYS A 125 4.33 -10.12 -1.08
N LYS A 126 4.82 -9.29 -2.01
CA LYS A 126 5.22 -7.91 -1.66
C LYS A 126 4.09 -7.37 -0.77
N PRO A 127 4.39 -6.82 0.41
CA PRO A 127 3.34 -6.15 1.16
C PRO A 127 2.65 -5.21 0.18
N SER A 128 1.34 -5.36 0.03
CA SER A 128 0.45 -4.51 -0.82
C SER A 128 0.64 -3.03 -0.56
N ALA A 129 1.20 -2.73 0.61
CA ALA A 129 1.71 -1.48 1.07
C ALA A 129 2.59 -0.72 0.06
N GLN A 130 1.94 0.17 -0.68
CA GLN A 130 2.57 1.09 -1.61
C GLN A 130 3.33 2.17 -0.85
N LYS A 131 4.59 2.43 -1.23
CA LYS A 131 5.38 3.55 -0.73
C LYS A 131 4.90 4.84 -1.40
N VAL A 132 4.21 5.66 -0.61
CA VAL A 132 3.79 7.01 -1.01
C VAL A 132 4.76 8.03 -0.42
N VAL A 133 5.32 8.90 -1.26
CA VAL A 133 6.17 10.04 -0.89
C VAL A 133 5.37 11.33 -1.03
N LEU A 134 5.39 12.20 -0.03
CA LEU A 134 4.70 13.50 -0.04
C LEU A 134 5.72 14.64 -0.04
N LEU A 135 5.83 15.36 -1.17
CA LEU A 135 6.74 16.50 -1.35
C LEU A 135 5.98 17.81 -1.40
N GLY A 136 6.65 18.92 -1.11
CA GLY A 136 6.08 20.26 -1.20
C GLY A 136 6.87 21.25 -0.37
N ARG A 137 6.75 22.55 -0.67
CA ARG A 137 7.44 23.62 0.05
C ARG A 137 7.01 23.73 1.51
N ALA A 138 7.73 24.56 2.28
CA ALA A 138 7.36 24.88 3.66
C ALA A 138 5.91 25.36 3.75
N GLY A 139 5.18 24.88 4.75
CA GLY A 139 3.83 25.38 5.04
C GLY A 139 2.72 24.88 4.11
N THR A 140 2.98 24.06 3.08
CA THR A 140 1.93 23.59 2.15
C THR A 140 0.90 22.64 2.78
N GLY A 141 1.15 22.13 4.00
CA GLY A 141 0.21 21.28 4.74
C GLY A 141 0.58 19.80 4.81
N LYS A 142 1.81 19.43 4.45
CA LYS A 142 2.29 18.03 4.43
C LYS A 142 2.04 17.28 5.75
N THR A 143 2.52 17.85 6.86
CA THR A 143 2.39 17.25 8.20
C THR A 143 0.93 17.19 8.66
N SER A 144 0.09 18.16 8.27
CA SER A 144 -1.34 18.14 8.59
C SER A 144 -2.07 17.01 7.84
N ILE A 145 -1.80 16.84 6.55
CA ILE A 145 -2.35 15.73 5.75
C ILE A 145 -1.93 14.39 6.34
N LYS A 146 -0.65 14.25 6.68
CA LYS A 146 -0.12 13.06 7.36
C LYS A 146 -0.92 12.73 8.62
N LYS A 147 -1.04 13.70 9.54
CA LYS A 147 -1.73 13.49 10.82
C LYS A 147 -3.20 13.11 10.65
N ILE A 148 -3.89 13.70 9.67
CA ILE A 148 -5.31 13.40 9.40
C ILE A 148 -5.49 12.02 8.78
N ILE A 149 -4.75 11.73 7.70
CA ILE A 149 -4.95 10.52 6.91
C ILE A 149 -4.34 9.30 7.61
N PHE A 150 -3.18 9.45 8.25
CA PHE A 150 -2.40 8.31 8.75
C PHE A 150 -2.35 8.19 10.27
N GLU A 151 -2.56 9.27 11.01
CA GLU A 151 -2.55 9.26 12.50
C GLU A 151 -3.96 9.44 13.09
N GLY A 152 -4.94 9.74 12.24
CA GLY A 152 -6.34 9.86 12.61
C GLY A 152 -6.74 11.13 13.38
N TYR A 153 -5.92 12.19 13.33
CA TYR A 153 -6.23 13.48 13.94
C TYR A 153 -7.48 14.11 13.32
N THR A 154 -8.26 14.83 14.12
CA THR A 154 -9.37 15.59 13.57
C THR A 154 -8.84 16.90 12.97
N PRO A 155 -9.49 17.41 11.90
CA PRO A 155 -9.08 18.67 11.31
C PRO A 155 -9.22 19.85 12.27
N LYS A 156 -10.21 19.79 13.16
CA LYS A 156 -10.41 20.82 14.19
C LYS A 156 -9.17 20.93 15.07
N ASP A 157 -8.62 19.80 15.53
CA ASP A 157 -7.46 19.80 16.43
C ASP A 157 -6.26 20.52 15.82
N LEU A 158 -6.02 20.33 14.51
CA LEU A 158 -4.89 20.92 13.80
C LEU A 158 -5.12 22.38 13.37
N LEU A 159 -6.37 22.77 13.15
CA LEU A 159 -6.73 24.16 12.87
C LEU A 159 -6.65 25.04 14.12
N TYR A 160 -7.00 24.49 15.29
CA TYR A 160 -6.92 25.21 16.57
C TYR A 160 -5.56 25.09 17.26
N ASN A 161 -4.79 24.04 16.99
CA ASN A 161 -3.42 23.87 17.49
C ASN A 161 -2.46 23.67 16.31
N PRO A 162 -1.97 24.77 15.70
CA PRO A 162 -1.05 24.71 14.58
C PRO A 162 0.22 23.94 14.96
N LEU A 163 0.72 23.15 14.02
CA LEU A 163 1.94 22.38 14.21
C LEU A 163 3.17 23.29 14.16
N GLU A 164 4.13 23.05 15.05
CA GLU A 164 5.47 23.63 14.94
C GLU A 164 6.15 23.18 13.63
N PRO A 165 7.03 24.00 13.02
CA PRO A 165 7.77 23.63 11.81
C PRO A 165 8.59 22.35 12.03
N THR A 166 8.40 21.35 11.16
CA THR A 166 9.17 20.10 11.21
C THR A 166 10.65 20.35 10.89
N ARG A 167 11.56 19.71 11.63
CA ARG A 167 13.02 19.71 11.37
C ARG A 167 13.51 18.28 11.16
N GLY A 168 14.20 18.03 10.05
CA GLY A 168 14.88 16.77 9.74
C GLY A 168 14.01 15.66 9.15
N ILE A 169 14.66 14.68 8.53
CA ILE A 169 14.05 13.51 7.88
C ILE A 169 13.94 12.37 8.89
N THR A 170 12.75 12.14 9.46
CA THR A 170 12.47 10.92 10.23
C THR A 170 11.71 9.90 9.38
N PRO A 171 12.36 8.81 8.90
CA PRO A 171 11.67 7.75 8.16
C PRO A 171 10.70 7.08 9.12
N SER A 172 9.42 7.35 8.93
CA SER A 172 8.36 6.73 9.71
C SER A 172 7.37 6.10 8.75
N VAL A 173 7.17 4.79 8.92
CA VAL A 173 6.29 3.98 8.09
C VAL A 173 4.90 4.02 8.70
N TYR A 174 4.01 4.84 8.14
CA TYR A 174 2.61 4.88 8.59
C TYR A 174 1.77 3.97 7.72
N THR A 175 0.90 3.18 8.34
CA THR A 175 0.00 2.29 7.60
C THR A 175 -1.40 2.87 7.61
N TRP A 176 -1.94 3.13 6.43
CA TRP A 176 -3.37 3.42 6.26
C TRP A 176 -3.90 2.52 5.14
N LEU A 177 -4.75 1.58 5.50
CA LEU A 177 -5.23 0.53 4.59
C LEU A 177 -4.08 -0.30 4.00
N ASP A 178 -4.02 -0.44 2.68
CA ASP A 178 -2.91 -1.03 1.92
C ASP A 178 -1.84 0.00 1.51
N LEU A 179 -1.75 1.17 2.14
CA LEU A 179 -0.63 2.10 1.97
C LEU A 179 0.35 1.96 3.12
N LYS A 180 1.64 1.80 2.82
CA LYS A 180 2.73 2.17 3.75
C LYS A 180 3.27 3.50 3.28
N LEU A 181 2.87 4.57 3.95
CA LEU A 181 3.43 5.89 3.69
C LEU A 181 4.92 5.87 4.03
N GLY A 182 5.77 6.05 3.02
CA GLY A 182 7.16 6.42 3.21
C GLY A 182 7.22 7.94 3.23
N LEU A 183 6.91 8.54 4.38
CA LEU A 183 6.91 10.00 4.50
C LEU A 183 8.36 10.50 4.57
N PHE A 184 8.87 11.01 3.44
CA PHE A 184 9.99 11.93 3.46
C PHE A 184 9.44 13.29 3.82
N ASP A 185 9.44 13.62 5.11
CA ASP A 185 9.13 14.97 5.57
C ASP A 185 10.29 15.87 5.14
N THR A 186 10.27 16.34 3.90
CA THR A 186 11.21 17.36 3.46
C THR A 186 10.83 18.65 4.16
N SER A 187 11.67 19.07 5.09
CA SER A 187 11.49 20.35 5.77
C SER A 187 11.64 21.49 4.75
N GLY A 188 11.18 22.69 5.11
CA GLY A 188 10.89 23.77 4.18
C GLY A 188 11.99 24.22 3.21
N GLN A 189 13.27 24.04 3.57
CA GLN A 189 14.44 24.40 2.74
C GLN A 189 15.02 23.19 1.98
N GLU A 190 14.79 21.96 2.48
CA GLU A 190 15.33 20.72 1.93
C GLU A 190 14.75 20.35 0.56
N LEU A 191 13.58 20.89 0.16
CA LEU A 191 13.03 20.62 -1.17
C LEU A 191 13.93 21.20 -2.27
N SER A 192 14.46 22.41 -2.07
CA SER A 192 15.34 23.03 -3.06
C SER A 192 16.66 22.28 -3.18
N ASP A 193 17.18 21.77 -2.07
CA ASP A 193 18.37 20.92 -2.06
C ASP A 193 18.08 19.56 -2.71
N LEU A 194 16.95 18.91 -2.39
CA LEU A 194 16.55 17.64 -3.00
C LEU A 194 16.34 17.74 -4.51
N LEU A 195 15.79 18.86 -5.00
CA LEU A 195 15.57 19.11 -6.43
C LEU A 195 16.80 19.65 -7.15
N ASN A 196 17.91 19.89 -6.44
CA ASN A 196 19.17 20.31 -7.04
C ASN A 196 19.78 19.14 -7.83
N PRO A 197 20.10 19.31 -9.14
CA PRO A 197 20.74 18.27 -9.95
C PRO A 197 22.02 17.67 -9.35
N ASP A 198 22.75 18.44 -8.52
CA ASP A 198 24.02 17.99 -7.93
C ASP A 198 23.84 16.98 -6.77
N ASN A 199 22.60 16.76 -6.30
CA ASN A 199 22.29 15.96 -5.10
C ASN A 199 21.71 14.58 -5.41
N GLU A 200 22.32 13.85 -6.36
CA GLU A 200 21.83 12.53 -6.82
C GLU A 200 21.64 11.50 -5.69
N ASN A 201 22.53 11.50 -4.68
CA ASN A 201 22.43 10.56 -3.56
C ASN A 201 21.19 10.80 -2.69
N GLU A 202 20.86 12.06 -2.40
CA GLU A 202 19.67 12.43 -1.61
C GLU A 202 18.40 12.14 -2.39
N GLN A 203 18.41 12.42 -3.70
CA GLN A 203 17.33 12.06 -4.61
C GLN A 203 17.08 10.56 -4.61
N ARG A 204 18.15 9.76 -4.73
CA ARG A 204 18.02 8.30 -4.69
C ARG A 204 17.44 7.84 -3.36
N ILE A 205 17.95 8.33 -2.23
CA ILE A 205 17.41 7.96 -0.90
C ILE A 205 15.93 8.34 -0.76
N ALA A 206 15.52 9.52 -1.25
CA ALA A 206 14.15 10.00 -1.15
C ALA A 206 13.18 9.22 -2.06
N PHE A 207 13.58 8.93 -3.29
CA PHE A 207 12.69 8.42 -4.35
C PHE A 207 12.81 6.91 -4.60
N GLU A 208 13.87 6.24 -4.13
CA GLU A 208 14.07 4.79 -4.31
C GLU A 208 12.93 3.98 -3.69
N ASN A 209 12.43 2.99 -4.39
CA ASN A 209 11.24 2.18 -4.10
C ASN A 209 9.91 2.95 -3.98
N ALA A 210 9.80 4.20 -4.45
CA ALA A 210 8.55 4.96 -4.36
C ALA A 210 7.54 4.51 -5.44
N ASP A 211 6.39 3.98 -5.01
CA ASP A 211 5.31 3.63 -5.94
C ASP A 211 4.56 4.91 -6.39
N ILE A 212 4.40 5.90 -5.49
CA ILE A 212 3.74 7.18 -5.77
C ILE A 212 4.52 8.34 -5.17
N LEU A 213 4.59 9.44 -5.93
CA LEU A 213 5.06 10.75 -5.47
C LEU A 213 3.91 11.76 -5.58
N ILE A 214 3.48 12.30 -4.44
CA ILE A 214 2.49 13.39 -4.37
C ILE A 214 3.25 14.70 -4.21
N TYR A 215 3.17 15.58 -5.20
CA TYR A 215 3.65 16.95 -5.09
C TYR A 215 2.53 17.88 -4.61
N LEU A 216 2.70 18.43 -3.42
CA LEU A 216 1.74 19.27 -2.71
C LEU A 216 2.07 20.76 -2.90
N LEU A 217 1.25 21.39 -3.73
CA LEU A 217 1.16 22.84 -3.91
C LEU A 217 0.17 23.42 -2.91
N ASP A 218 0.27 24.70 -2.58
CA ASP A 218 -0.83 25.40 -1.90
C ASP A 218 -1.34 26.60 -2.69
N TYR A 219 -2.62 26.92 -2.51
CA TYR A 219 -3.26 28.03 -3.22
C TYR A 219 -2.57 29.39 -2.99
N PRO A 220 -2.12 29.75 -1.77
CA PRO A 220 -1.38 31.00 -1.57
C PRO A 220 -0.08 31.09 -2.38
N LEU A 221 0.75 30.04 -2.43
CA LEU A 221 1.96 30.05 -3.26
C LEU A 221 1.61 30.05 -4.74
N TRP A 222 0.54 29.37 -5.15
CA TRP A 222 0.07 29.40 -6.53
C TRP A 222 -0.26 30.81 -7.00
N VAL A 223 -0.96 31.60 -6.18
CA VAL A 223 -1.31 32.98 -6.53
C VAL A 223 -0.07 33.88 -6.60
N ASN A 224 0.89 33.69 -5.70
CA ASN A 224 2.02 34.62 -5.54
C ASN A 224 3.28 34.25 -6.32
N LYS A 225 3.52 32.95 -6.58
CA LYS A 225 4.79 32.39 -7.09
C LYS A 225 4.59 31.13 -7.94
N LYS A 226 3.63 31.14 -8.87
CA LYS A 226 3.35 29.97 -9.73
C LYS A 226 4.55 29.50 -10.54
N GLU A 227 5.43 30.42 -10.97
CA GLU A 227 6.62 30.12 -11.77
C GLU A 227 7.55 29.16 -11.03
N THR A 228 7.82 29.45 -9.76
CA THR A 228 8.62 28.57 -8.88
C THR A 228 7.99 27.17 -8.73
N LEU A 229 6.66 27.09 -8.68
CA LEU A 229 5.97 25.80 -8.56
C LEU A 229 6.07 24.98 -9.86
N TYR A 230 6.10 25.65 -11.02
CA TYR A 230 6.36 25.00 -12.31
C TYR A 230 7.80 24.52 -12.42
N GLU A 231 8.77 25.29 -11.94
CA GLU A 231 10.18 24.87 -11.88
C GLU A 231 10.34 23.60 -11.05
N ASP A 232 9.78 23.58 -9.83
CA ASP A 232 9.80 22.42 -8.96
C ASP A 232 9.16 21.19 -9.66
N LEU A 233 8.02 21.37 -10.31
CA LEU A 233 7.31 20.31 -11.03
C LEU A 233 8.11 19.74 -12.21
N ASN A 234 8.80 20.60 -12.96
CA ASN A 234 9.64 20.17 -14.07
C ASN A 234 10.84 19.38 -13.56
N ARG A 235 11.50 19.84 -12.48
CA ARG A 235 12.61 19.10 -11.86
C ARG A 235 12.19 17.74 -11.32
N ILE A 236 11.04 17.65 -10.66
CA ILE A 236 10.51 16.35 -10.21
C ILE A 236 10.32 15.41 -11.40
N LYS A 237 9.77 15.90 -12.53
CA LYS A 237 9.58 15.08 -13.73
C LYS A 237 10.90 14.61 -14.33
N GLU A 238 11.92 15.45 -14.37
CA GLU A 238 13.26 15.08 -14.83
C GLU A 238 13.85 13.97 -13.97
N ILE A 239 13.81 14.12 -12.65
CA ILE A 239 14.33 13.10 -11.71
C ILE A 239 13.60 11.77 -11.89
N LEU A 240 12.27 11.79 -11.99
CA LEU A 240 11.46 10.58 -12.19
C LEU A 240 11.69 9.92 -13.57
N GLN A 241 12.09 10.67 -14.59
CA GLN A 241 12.44 10.11 -15.91
C GLN A 241 13.80 9.43 -15.91
N LEU A 242 14.72 9.88 -15.06
CA LEU A 242 16.07 9.29 -14.90
C LEU A 242 16.06 8.06 -13.98
N SER A 243 15.04 7.93 -13.14
CA SER A 243 14.86 6.76 -12.27
C SER A 243 14.53 5.50 -13.07
N GLU A 244 15.17 4.38 -12.75
CA GLU A 244 14.84 3.05 -13.31
C GLU A 244 13.46 2.55 -12.83
N GLU A 245 12.97 3.09 -11.71
CA GLU A 245 11.70 2.70 -11.12
C GLU A 245 10.51 3.49 -11.68
N LYS A 246 9.39 2.79 -11.90
CA LYS A 246 8.14 3.41 -12.34
C LYS A 246 7.37 4.04 -11.18
N THR A 247 7.79 5.22 -10.74
CA THR A 247 7.04 6.03 -9.76
C THR A 247 5.94 6.84 -10.44
N ARG A 248 4.72 6.81 -9.91
CA ARG A 248 3.61 7.63 -10.40
C ARG A 248 3.60 9.01 -9.75
N LEU A 249 3.68 10.07 -10.55
CA LEU A 249 3.50 11.45 -10.09
C LEU A 249 2.01 11.80 -9.95
N MET A 250 1.65 12.49 -8.87
CA MET A 250 0.34 13.10 -8.63
C MET A 250 0.53 14.51 -8.07
N VAL A 251 -0.38 15.43 -8.38
CA VAL A 251 -0.29 16.82 -7.91
C VAL A 251 -1.52 17.19 -7.12
N PHE A 252 -1.30 17.70 -5.91
CA PHE A 252 -2.36 18.20 -5.03
C PHE A 252 -2.21 19.71 -4.92
N LEU A 253 -3.21 20.48 -5.36
CA LEU A 253 -3.33 21.88 -4.99
C LEU A 253 -4.15 21.99 -3.71
N HIS A 254 -3.46 22.29 -2.62
CA HIS A 254 -3.98 22.32 -1.27
C HIS A 254 -4.48 23.70 -0.85
N LYS A 255 -5.16 23.75 0.29
CA LYS A 255 -5.73 24.98 0.89
C LYS A 255 -6.74 25.72 0.01
N ILE A 256 -7.52 24.98 -0.78
CA ILE A 256 -8.57 25.55 -1.65
C ILE A 256 -9.74 26.18 -0.86
N ASP A 257 -9.78 25.96 0.45
CA ASP A 257 -10.68 26.64 1.38
C ASP A 257 -10.45 28.15 1.43
N LEU A 258 -9.22 28.60 1.13
CA LEU A 258 -8.85 30.02 1.06
C LEU A 258 -9.40 30.73 -0.19
N ILE A 259 -10.02 29.98 -1.11
CA ILE A 259 -10.73 30.56 -2.26
C ILE A 259 -12.15 30.88 -1.82
N GLU A 260 -12.62 32.08 -2.15
CA GLU A 260 -13.96 32.55 -1.82
C GLU A 260 -15.03 31.54 -2.30
N PRO A 261 -15.99 31.12 -1.45
CA PRO A 261 -16.94 30.05 -1.81
C PRO A 261 -17.73 30.30 -3.10
N THR A 262 -18.07 31.55 -3.38
CA THR A 262 -18.82 31.97 -4.57
C THR A 262 -17.98 31.85 -5.86
N GLU A 263 -16.67 32.10 -5.78
CA GLU A 263 -15.75 32.11 -6.92
C GLU A 263 -14.97 30.80 -7.08
N ARG A 264 -15.03 29.90 -6.08
CA ARG A 264 -14.21 28.69 -6.00
C ARG A 264 -14.30 27.83 -7.25
N LYS A 265 -15.52 27.59 -7.76
CA LYS A 265 -15.71 26.74 -8.94
C LYS A 265 -15.00 27.31 -10.16
N GLU A 266 -15.18 28.59 -10.43
CA GLU A 266 -14.57 29.28 -11.58
C GLU A 266 -13.06 29.33 -11.44
N THR A 267 -12.56 29.71 -10.27
CA THR A 267 -11.13 29.78 -9.97
C THR A 267 -10.45 28.41 -10.14
N LEU A 268 -11.03 27.34 -9.59
CA LEU A 268 -10.47 25.99 -9.74
C LEU A 268 -10.49 25.49 -11.18
N THR A 269 -11.53 25.81 -11.96
CA THR A 269 -11.58 25.48 -13.39
C THR A 269 -10.47 26.20 -14.16
N ARG A 270 -10.27 27.51 -13.90
CA ARG A 270 -9.18 28.27 -14.50
C ARG A 270 -7.81 27.69 -14.14
N ILE A 271 -7.55 27.45 -12.86
CA ILE A 271 -6.28 26.86 -12.40
C ILE A 271 -6.04 25.48 -13.02
N ARG A 272 -7.08 24.65 -13.11
CA ARG A 272 -6.98 23.36 -13.81
C ARG A 272 -6.53 23.58 -15.26
N SER A 273 -7.18 24.48 -15.99
CA SER A 273 -6.80 24.73 -17.39
C SER A 273 -5.35 25.20 -17.55
N GLU A 274 -4.87 26.05 -16.65
CA GLU A 274 -3.48 26.54 -16.64
C GLU A 274 -2.48 25.40 -16.36
N LEU A 275 -2.77 24.56 -15.36
CA LEU A 275 -1.89 23.45 -14.97
C LEU A 275 -1.91 22.28 -15.96
N MET A 276 -3.03 22.01 -16.64
CA MET A 276 -3.17 20.86 -17.54
C MET A 276 -2.11 20.86 -18.65
N SER A 277 -1.70 22.04 -19.12
CA SER A 277 -0.64 22.20 -20.14
C SER A 277 0.69 21.55 -19.70
N SER A 278 1.10 21.80 -18.45
CA SER A 278 2.33 21.25 -17.87
C SER A 278 2.14 19.85 -17.31
N LEU A 279 0.95 19.50 -16.81
CA LEU A 279 0.68 18.21 -16.18
C LEU A 279 0.50 17.06 -17.18
N ARG A 280 -0.03 17.32 -18.37
CA ARG A 280 -0.39 16.29 -19.37
C ARG A 280 -1.28 15.21 -18.71
N GLU A 281 -0.76 13.99 -18.55
CA GLU A 281 -1.48 12.85 -17.94
C GLU A 281 -1.36 12.79 -16.41
N THR A 282 -0.61 13.71 -15.80
CA THR A 282 -0.40 13.74 -14.34
C THR A 282 -1.71 14.14 -13.63
N PRO A 283 -2.26 13.29 -12.73
CA PRO A 283 -3.50 13.61 -12.02
C PRO A 283 -3.39 14.85 -11.14
N LEU A 284 -4.40 15.72 -11.19
CA LEU A 284 -4.53 16.94 -10.38
C LEU A 284 -5.74 16.86 -9.44
N TYR A 285 -5.48 17.01 -8.14
CA TYR A 285 -6.51 17.04 -7.09
C TYR A 285 -6.53 18.37 -6.36
N PHE A 286 -7.72 18.86 -6.09
CA PHE A 286 -7.95 20.07 -5.30
C PHE A 286 -8.34 19.64 -3.88
N THR A 287 -7.51 19.95 -2.89
CA THR A 287 -7.65 19.37 -1.55
C THR A 287 -7.61 20.45 -0.46
N SER A 288 -8.20 20.13 0.68
CA SER A 288 -8.15 20.97 1.88
C SER A 288 -8.38 20.10 3.10
N ILE A 289 -7.87 20.52 4.26
CA ILE A 289 -8.22 19.89 5.55
C ILE A 289 -9.50 20.48 6.16
N TYR A 290 -10.03 21.58 5.63
CA TYR A 290 -11.21 22.23 6.20
C TYR A 290 -12.44 21.30 6.16
N PRO A 291 -13.28 21.26 7.21
CA PRO A 291 -14.33 20.24 7.37
C PRO A 291 -15.30 20.09 6.18
N ASN A 292 -15.59 21.16 5.46
CA ASN A 292 -16.49 21.16 4.29
C ASN A 292 -15.82 20.68 2.99
N LEU A 293 -14.49 20.59 2.95
CA LEU A 293 -13.71 20.24 1.75
C LEU A 293 -12.78 19.05 1.93
N ILE A 294 -12.64 18.54 3.17
CA ILE A 294 -11.78 17.41 3.51
C ILE A 294 -12.16 16.11 2.80
N TYR A 295 -13.42 15.96 2.38
CA TYR A 295 -13.83 14.84 1.55
C TYR A 295 -12.99 14.73 0.27
N ASN A 296 -12.54 15.85 -0.32
CA ASN A 296 -11.67 15.85 -1.50
C ASN A 296 -10.30 15.24 -1.21
N LEU A 297 -9.77 15.46 0.00
CA LEU A 297 -8.49 14.90 0.42
C LEU A 297 -8.59 13.37 0.53
N TYR A 298 -9.60 12.88 1.25
CA TYR A 298 -9.85 11.44 1.37
C TYR A 298 -10.10 10.80 0.00
N ASN A 299 -10.96 11.40 -0.83
CA ASN A 299 -11.23 10.91 -2.18
C ASN A 299 -9.95 10.85 -3.03
N ALA A 300 -9.06 11.84 -2.96
CA ALA A 300 -7.79 11.80 -3.69
C ALA A 300 -6.90 10.60 -3.27
N PHE A 301 -6.79 10.32 -1.96
CA PHE A 301 -6.07 9.15 -1.45
C PHE A 301 -6.76 7.82 -1.80
N TYR A 302 -8.09 7.77 -1.87
CA TYR A 302 -8.82 6.56 -2.30
C TYR A 302 -8.74 6.33 -3.80
N GLU A 303 -8.85 7.38 -4.61
CA GLU A 303 -8.65 7.29 -6.07
C GLU A 303 -7.24 6.79 -6.37
N MET A 304 -6.25 7.35 -5.69
CA MET A 304 -4.87 6.87 -5.72
C MET A 304 -4.78 5.36 -5.49
N LEU A 305 -5.31 4.85 -4.37
CA LEU A 305 -5.40 3.42 -4.05
C LEU A 305 -6.09 2.59 -5.13
N SER A 306 -7.14 3.12 -5.75
CA SER A 306 -7.92 2.40 -6.76
C SER A 306 -7.22 2.33 -8.13
N THR A 307 -6.21 3.17 -8.37
CA THR A 307 -5.61 3.30 -9.70
C THR A 307 -4.52 2.27 -10.00
N PHE A 308 -4.21 1.39 -9.05
CA PHE A 308 -3.08 0.47 -9.13
C PHE A 308 -3.28 -0.72 -10.06
N THR A 309 -4.50 -1.24 -10.15
CA THR A 309 -4.80 -2.34 -11.07
C THR A 309 -6.04 -2.01 -11.89
N LYS A 310 -6.18 -2.65 -13.05
CA LYS A 310 -7.36 -2.46 -13.91
C LYS A 310 -8.63 -2.91 -13.19
N GLU A 311 -8.50 -3.94 -12.36
CA GLU A 311 -9.55 -4.49 -11.52
C GLU A 311 -10.01 -3.47 -10.47
N THR A 312 -9.09 -2.87 -9.72
CA THR A 312 -9.46 -1.87 -8.70
C THR A 312 -10.07 -0.62 -9.32
N GLN A 313 -9.61 -0.21 -10.51
CA GLN A 313 -10.20 0.89 -11.27
C GLN A 313 -11.64 0.58 -11.70
N PHE A 314 -11.88 -0.62 -12.22
CA PHE A 314 -13.22 -1.07 -12.59
C PHE A 314 -14.16 -1.09 -11.39
N ILE A 315 -13.72 -1.70 -10.28
CA ILE A 315 -14.51 -1.81 -9.05
C ILE A 315 -14.84 -0.42 -8.51
N LYS A 316 -13.87 0.51 -8.49
CA LYS A 316 -14.10 1.90 -8.04
C LYS A 316 -15.18 2.58 -8.87
N LYS A 317 -15.05 2.56 -10.20
CA LYS A 317 -16.03 3.15 -11.11
C LYS A 317 -17.42 2.53 -10.92
N MET A 318 -17.47 1.20 -10.80
CA MET A 318 -18.70 0.46 -10.53
C MET A 318 -19.38 0.94 -9.24
N LEU A 319 -18.62 1.08 -8.15
CA LEU A 319 -19.15 1.56 -6.88
C LEU A 319 -19.59 3.02 -6.95
N ASP A 320 -18.80 3.90 -7.59
CA ASP A 320 -19.16 5.31 -7.77
C ASP A 320 -20.48 5.46 -8.51
N ASP A 321 -20.65 4.74 -9.63
CA ASP A 321 -21.88 4.75 -10.41
C ASP A 321 -23.07 4.32 -9.55
N MET A 322 -22.91 3.24 -8.78
CA MET A 322 -23.98 2.67 -7.95
C MET A 322 -24.33 3.50 -6.72
N LEU A 323 -23.38 4.27 -6.18
CA LEU A 323 -23.60 5.11 -5.00
C LEU A 323 -23.97 6.56 -5.34
N SER A 324 -23.86 6.97 -6.61
CA SER A 324 -24.12 8.34 -7.06
C SER A 324 -25.50 8.91 -6.70
N GLU A 325 -26.51 8.03 -6.56
CA GLU A 325 -27.90 8.40 -6.20
C GLU A 325 -28.15 8.45 -4.68
N HIS A 326 -27.14 8.15 -3.87
CA HIS A 326 -27.27 8.02 -2.42
C HIS A 326 -26.48 9.12 -1.70
N ARG A 327 -27.11 9.74 -0.70
CA ARG A 327 -26.50 10.75 0.18
C ARG A 327 -26.02 10.13 1.49
N ASN A 328 -25.02 10.73 2.13
CA ASN A 328 -24.54 10.30 3.44
C ASN A 328 -24.24 8.78 3.49
N ILE A 329 -23.53 8.29 2.47
CA ILE A 329 -23.16 6.90 2.30
C ILE A 329 -21.66 6.76 2.06
N MET A 330 -21.07 5.69 2.55
CA MET A 330 -19.71 5.27 2.29
C MET A 330 -19.71 3.77 2.01
N CYS A 331 -18.96 3.33 1.00
CA CYS A 331 -18.80 1.93 0.67
C CYS A 331 -17.33 1.61 0.44
N PHE A 332 -16.88 0.47 0.93
CA PHE A 332 -15.55 -0.01 0.62
C PHE A 332 -15.50 -1.54 0.52
N ILE A 333 -14.50 -2.03 -0.19
CA ILE A 333 -14.21 -3.44 -0.37
C ILE A 333 -12.87 -3.77 0.27
N THR A 334 -12.82 -4.87 1.01
CA THR A 334 -11.60 -5.39 1.61
C THR A 334 -11.09 -6.61 0.87
N ASN A 335 -9.78 -6.83 0.97
CA ASN A 335 -9.16 -8.08 0.52
C ASN A 335 -9.14 -9.16 1.61
N ASN A 336 -8.49 -10.28 1.33
CA ASN A 336 -8.40 -11.42 2.26
C ASN A 336 -7.65 -11.09 3.57
N ASN A 337 -6.78 -10.07 3.54
CA ASN A 337 -6.05 -9.56 4.71
C ASN A 337 -6.84 -8.46 5.47
N ASN A 338 -8.12 -8.27 5.16
CA ASN A 338 -8.99 -7.24 5.75
C ASN A 338 -8.56 -5.79 5.48
N THR A 339 -7.65 -5.57 4.54
CA THR A 339 -7.27 -4.22 4.14
C THR A 339 -8.21 -3.70 3.06
N ILE A 340 -8.50 -2.41 3.09
CA ILE A 340 -9.37 -1.77 2.09
C ILE A 340 -8.57 -1.57 0.81
N ILE A 341 -9.13 -2.08 -0.29
CA ILE A 341 -8.55 -1.98 -1.63
C ILE A 341 -9.28 -0.97 -2.51
N VAL A 342 -10.56 -0.73 -2.24
CA VAL A 342 -11.39 0.26 -2.95
C VAL A 342 -12.34 0.88 -1.95
N GLN A 343 -12.47 2.20 -1.98
CA GLN A 343 -13.45 2.94 -1.20
C GLN A 343 -14.07 4.05 -2.05
N THR A 344 -15.35 4.30 -1.82
CA THR A 344 -16.11 5.43 -2.34
C THR A 344 -16.98 6.01 -1.23
N MET A 345 -17.29 7.29 -1.32
CA MET A 345 -18.17 7.96 -0.37
C MET A 345 -18.85 9.17 -1.00
N ASP A 346 -20.07 9.45 -0.55
CA ASP A 346 -20.76 10.69 -0.87
C ASP A 346 -20.09 11.89 -0.18
N LYS A 347 -20.12 13.05 -0.85
CA LYS A 347 -19.47 14.28 -0.39
C LYS A 347 -20.01 14.80 0.95
N GLU A 348 -21.25 14.44 1.32
CA GLU A 348 -21.89 14.85 2.56
C GLU A 348 -21.62 13.87 3.71
N PHE A 349 -20.94 12.75 3.44
CA PHE A 349 -20.61 11.77 4.46
C PHE A 349 -19.69 12.38 5.53
N GLU A 350 -19.99 12.09 6.80
CA GLU A 350 -19.27 12.66 7.93
C GLU A 350 -17.86 12.06 8.06
N VAL A 351 -16.87 12.81 7.56
CA VAL A 351 -15.47 12.37 7.47
C VAL A 351 -14.85 12.03 8.82
N GLY A 352 -15.28 12.69 9.91
CA GLY A 352 -14.83 12.40 11.27
C GLY A 352 -15.11 10.95 11.72
N LEU A 353 -16.08 10.27 11.11
CA LEU A 353 -16.42 8.89 11.42
C LEU A 353 -15.49 7.88 10.73
N ILE A 354 -14.77 8.25 9.67
CA ILE A 354 -14.06 7.30 8.80
C ILE A 354 -13.05 6.46 9.57
N ASN A 355 -12.15 7.12 10.32
CA ASN A 355 -11.09 6.42 11.07
C ASN A 355 -11.69 5.49 12.13
N HIS A 356 -12.74 5.94 12.82
CA HIS A 356 -13.43 5.12 13.82
C HIS A 356 -14.12 3.90 13.17
N ILE A 357 -14.78 4.10 12.03
CA ILE A 357 -15.40 3.03 11.24
C ILE A 357 -14.36 1.99 10.80
N HIS A 358 -13.22 2.43 10.28
CA HIS A 358 -12.14 1.53 9.86
C HIS A 358 -11.60 0.70 11.04
N GLN A 359 -11.37 1.33 12.20
CA GLN A 359 -10.93 0.64 13.42
C GLN A 359 -11.97 -0.37 13.91
N MET A 360 -13.24 0.04 13.98
CA MET A 360 -14.33 -0.83 14.41
C MET A 360 -14.47 -2.05 13.47
N ILE A 361 -14.34 -1.86 12.16
CA ILE A 361 -14.43 -2.96 11.20
C ILE A 361 -13.23 -3.89 11.29
N ALA A 362 -12.02 -3.36 11.52
CA ALA A 362 -10.85 -4.19 11.80
C ALA A 362 -11.06 -5.09 13.03
N GLN A 363 -11.64 -4.55 14.11
CA GLN A 363 -11.98 -5.32 15.31
C GLN A 363 -13.08 -6.36 15.07
N LEU A 364 -14.12 -6.00 14.31
CA LEU A 364 -15.22 -6.89 13.98
C LEU A 364 -14.78 -8.07 13.12
N ASN A 365 -13.90 -7.84 12.13
CA ASN A 365 -13.38 -8.91 11.27
C ASN A 365 -12.78 -10.06 12.09
N GLN A 366 -12.01 -9.76 13.14
CA GLN A 366 -11.40 -10.77 14.00
C GLN A 366 -12.43 -11.64 14.75
N SER A 367 -13.60 -11.09 15.06
CA SER A 367 -14.67 -11.78 15.79
C SER A 367 -15.61 -12.55 14.85
N VAL A 368 -15.89 -11.99 13.67
CA VAL A 368 -16.85 -12.52 12.70
C VAL A 368 -16.24 -13.63 11.84
N GLU A 369 -14.93 -13.62 11.58
CA GLU A 369 -14.23 -14.68 10.82
C GLU A 369 -14.51 -16.08 11.38
N ASN A 370 -14.48 -16.23 12.71
CA ASN A 370 -14.73 -17.51 13.38
C ASN A 370 -16.18 -18.01 13.23
N MET A 371 -17.12 -17.12 12.89
CA MET A 371 -18.53 -17.44 12.70
C MET A 371 -18.88 -17.70 11.24
N ILE A 372 -18.23 -17.00 10.30
CA ILE A 372 -18.39 -17.21 8.85
C ILE A 372 -17.75 -18.53 8.41
N GLU A 373 -16.58 -18.91 8.95
CA GLU A 373 -15.94 -20.20 8.62
C GLU A 373 -16.77 -21.44 9.04
N LYS A 374 -17.81 -21.25 9.85
CA LYS A 374 -18.76 -22.29 10.26
C LYS A 374 -20.10 -22.22 9.52
N ASP A 375 -20.19 -21.48 8.42
CA ASP A 375 -21.38 -21.32 7.55
C ASP A 375 -22.64 -20.76 8.25
N ASN A 376 -22.51 -20.00 9.34
CA ASN A 376 -23.67 -19.55 10.11
C ASN A 376 -24.21 -18.15 9.76
N ILE A 377 -23.47 -17.30 9.04
CA ILE A 377 -23.82 -15.88 8.84
C ILE A 377 -23.42 -15.38 7.43
N ASP A 378 -24.39 -14.88 6.65
CA ASP A 378 -24.18 -14.28 5.31
C ASP A 378 -23.70 -12.81 5.35
N HIS A 379 -24.17 -12.05 6.33
CA HIS A 379 -23.86 -10.64 6.50
C HIS A 379 -24.10 -10.21 7.95
N LEU A 380 -23.34 -9.20 8.40
CA LEU A 380 -23.51 -8.54 9.68
C LEU A 380 -24.15 -7.17 9.47
N ILE A 381 -25.16 -6.83 10.28
CA ILE A 381 -25.77 -5.50 10.31
C ILE A 381 -25.60 -4.91 11.70
N ILE A 382 -25.13 -3.67 11.75
CA ILE A 382 -25.03 -2.87 12.96
C ILE A 382 -25.83 -1.59 12.74
N SER A 383 -26.78 -1.35 13.63
CA SER A 383 -27.52 -0.09 13.69
C SER A 383 -27.14 0.63 14.98
N THR A 384 -26.67 1.86 14.86
CA THR A 384 -26.28 2.69 16.01
C THR A 384 -27.43 3.61 16.44
N ALA A 385 -27.36 4.12 17.68
CA ALA A 385 -28.32 5.08 18.22
C ALA A 385 -28.41 6.40 17.41
N HIS A 386 -27.43 6.70 16.56
CA HIS A 386 -27.40 7.91 15.73
C HIS A 386 -27.84 7.66 14.27
N ASN A 387 -28.68 6.64 14.04
CA ASN A 387 -29.16 6.23 12.71
C ASN A 387 -28.06 5.87 11.71
N LEU A 388 -26.83 5.60 12.17
CA LEU A 388 -25.78 5.03 11.33
C LEU A 388 -26.04 3.54 11.18
N ASN A 389 -26.34 3.09 9.97
CA ASN A 389 -26.49 1.69 9.62
C ASN A 389 -25.23 1.23 8.89
N ILE A 390 -24.70 0.08 9.30
CA ILE A 390 -23.50 -0.54 8.73
C ILE A 390 -23.88 -1.96 8.34
N ILE A 391 -23.58 -2.34 7.11
CA ILE A 391 -23.65 -3.73 6.65
C ILE A 391 -22.26 -4.18 6.21
N MET A 392 -21.86 -5.36 6.63
CA MET A 392 -20.68 -6.06 6.14
C MET A 392 -21.12 -7.40 5.57
N SER A 393 -20.76 -7.71 4.33
CA SER A 393 -21.12 -8.97 3.68
C SER A 393 -19.95 -9.54 2.89
N ASN A 394 -19.79 -10.85 2.97
CA ASN A 394 -18.79 -11.58 2.18
C ASN A 394 -19.20 -11.55 0.70
N VAL A 395 -18.27 -11.18 -0.18
CA VAL A 395 -18.52 -11.15 -1.63
C VAL A 395 -18.36 -12.50 -2.31
N ASN A 396 -17.87 -13.53 -1.61
CA ASN A 396 -17.58 -14.89 -2.11
C ASN A 396 -16.59 -14.93 -3.29
N LEU A 397 -15.67 -13.97 -3.33
CA LEU A 397 -14.65 -13.82 -4.38
C LEU A 397 -13.22 -13.90 -3.82
N SER A 398 -13.04 -14.69 -2.75
CA SER A 398 -11.76 -14.84 -2.05
C SER A 398 -10.63 -15.34 -2.97
N LYS A 399 -10.96 -16.11 -4.01
CA LYS A 399 -10.03 -16.54 -5.07
C LYS A 399 -9.40 -15.39 -5.85
N PHE A 400 -10.08 -14.23 -5.92
CA PHE A 400 -9.61 -12.99 -6.54
C PHE A 400 -9.11 -11.97 -5.53
N ASN A 401 -8.84 -12.40 -4.29
CA ASN A 401 -8.42 -11.52 -3.20
C ASN A 401 -9.46 -10.43 -2.84
N LEU A 402 -10.75 -10.71 -3.05
CA LEU A 402 -11.86 -9.88 -2.60
C LEU A 402 -12.63 -10.61 -1.50
N LYS A 403 -12.80 -9.98 -0.33
CA LYS A 403 -13.38 -10.64 0.84
C LYS A 403 -14.73 -10.04 1.22
N ASN A 404 -14.76 -8.80 1.68
CA ASN A 404 -15.97 -8.17 2.19
C ASN A 404 -16.30 -6.91 1.42
N VAL A 405 -17.59 -6.65 1.23
CA VAL A 405 -18.12 -5.32 0.96
C VAL A 405 -18.72 -4.77 2.25
N VAL A 406 -18.36 -3.54 2.59
CA VAL A 406 -18.89 -2.81 3.73
C VAL A 406 -19.59 -1.56 3.21
N ILE A 407 -20.84 -1.36 3.64
CA ILE A 407 -21.59 -0.14 3.35
C ILE A 407 -22.03 0.50 4.66
N ILE A 408 -21.74 1.79 4.81
CA ILE A 408 -22.17 2.62 5.92
C ILE A 408 -23.09 3.70 5.38
N SER A 409 -24.25 3.90 6.01
CA SER A 409 -25.18 4.93 5.61
C SER A 409 -25.94 5.51 6.80
N LYS A 410 -26.13 6.84 6.79
CA LYS A 410 -27.10 7.52 7.66
C LYS A 410 -28.48 7.68 7.02
N SER A 411 -28.57 7.54 5.70
CA SER A 411 -29.79 7.80 4.92
C SER A 411 -30.56 6.53 4.55
N LEU A 412 -29.87 5.40 4.45
CA LEU A 412 -30.46 4.12 4.08
C LEU A 412 -30.75 3.26 5.32
N SER A 413 -31.96 2.70 5.36
CA SER A 413 -32.36 1.65 6.31
C SER A 413 -31.58 0.35 6.06
N ALA A 414 -31.45 -0.50 7.08
CA ALA A 414 -30.85 -1.83 6.99
C ALA A 414 -31.34 -2.66 5.78
N ASN A 415 -32.65 -2.72 5.53
CA ASN A 415 -33.22 -3.47 4.40
C ASN A 415 -32.75 -2.95 3.02
N LYS A 416 -32.66 -1.63 2.87
CA LYS A 416 -32.14 -1.00 1.64
C LYS A 416 -30.64 -1.27 1.46
N LEU A 417 -29.89 -1.32 2.55
CA LEU A 417 -28.47 -1.68 2.53
C LEU A 417 -28.28 -3.13 2.08
N ILE A 418 -29.07 -4.09 2.59
CA ILE A 418 -29.05 -5.49 2.13
C ILE A 418 -29.25 -5.57 0.61
N LEU A 419 -30.26 -4.86 0.09
CA LEU A 419 -30.55 -4.84 -1.34
C LEU A 419 -29.38 -4.26 -2.16
N LEU A 420 -28.80 -3.14 -1.72
CA LEU A 420 -27.66 -2.51 -2.38
C LEU A 420 -26.44 -3.43 -2.37
N THR A 421 -26.15 -4.07 -1.24
CA THR A 421 -25.08 -5.07 -1.10
C THR A 421 -25.29 -6.24 -2.06
N GLY A 422 -26.52 -6.76 -2.19
CA GLY A 422 -26.85 -7.81 -3.14
C GLY A 422 -26.58 -7.40 -4.60
N LYS A 423 -26.95 -6.17 -4.99
CA LYS A 423 -26.64 -5.63 -6.32
C LYS A 423 -25.14 -5.52 -6.57
N ILE A 424 -24.37 -5.04 -5.58
CA ILE A 424 -22.90 -4.93 -5.70
C ILE A 424 -22.28 -6.32 -5.87
N ARG A 425 -22.69 -7.30 -5.05
CA ARG A 425 -22.22 -8.68 -5.16
C ARG A 425 -22.52 -9.30 -6.53
N ALA A 426 -23.73 -9.12 -7.05
CA ALA A 426 -24.11 -9.62 -8.37
C ALA A 426 -23.22 -9.03 -9.47
N ARG A 427 -22.96 -7.71 -9.42
CA ARG A 427 -22.12 -7.02 -10.40
C ARG A 427 -20.65 -7.42 -10.32
N LEU A 428 -20.12 -7.59 -9.10
CA LEU A 428 -18.77 -8.14 -8.90
C LEU A 428 -18.67 -9.56 -9.45
N ASN A 429 -19.62 -10.44 -9.13
CA ASN A 429 -19.63 -11.81 -9.66
C ASN A 429 -19.68 -11.83 -11.19
N SER A 430 -20.46 -10.97 -11.83
CA SER A 430 -20.54 -10.88 -13.30
C SER A 430 -19.24 -10.42 -13.97
N PHE A 431 -18.34 -9.74 -13.25
CA PHE A 431 -17.05 -9.32 -13.77
C PHE A 431 -15.99 -10.42 -13.67
N TYR A 432 -16.17 -11.35 -12.72
CA TYR A 432 -15.18 -12.36 -12.34
C TYR A 432 -15.56 -13.80 -12.73
N MET A 433 -16.81 -14.02 -13.14
CA MET A 433 -17.29 -15.24 -13.79
C MET A 433 -17.37 -14.99 -15.29
#